data_AF-A0A8F4FYQ6-F1
#
_entry.id   AF-A0A8F4FYQ6-F1
#
_cell.length_a   1.000
_cell.length_b   1.000
_cell.length_c   1.000
_cell.angle_alpha   90.00
_cell.angle_beta   90.00
_cell.angle_gamma   90.00
#
_symmetry.space_group_name_H-M   'P 1'
#
loop_
_entity.id
_entity.type
_entity.pdbx_description
1 polymer ?
#
loop_
_entity_poly.entity_id
_entity_poly.type
_entity_poly.pdbx_seq_one_letter_code
_entity_poly.pdbx_strand_id
1 'polypeptide(L)' 'MAEQEKITREDIESKFRELTGDVDDRAEAAKTTAVTVGAVVAVAVVLGVFLFGRSRGRKKTTLIEVRRF' A
#
# COMPACT_ATOMS: atom_id res chain seq x y z
N MET A 1 -49.13 -2.32 -17.49
CA MET A 1 -48.89 -1.37 -16.39
C MET A 1 -48.08 -2.12 -15.36
N ALA A 2 -46.87 -1.68 -15.03
CA ALA A 2 -46.03 -2.40 -14.07
C ALA A 2 -46.70 -2.31 -12.70
N GLU A 3 -47.06 -3.46 -12.14
CA GLU A 3 -47.62 -3.59 -10.80
C GLU A 3 -46.55 -3.09 -9.83
N GLN A 4 -46.85 -2.01 -9.09
CA GLN A 4 -45.95 -1.50 -8.06
C GLN A 4 -46.04 -2.46 -6.88
N GLU A 5 -45.21 -3.49 -6.93
CA GLU A 5 -45.02 -4.44 -5.84
C GLU A 5 -44.62 -3.66 -4.58
N LYS A 6 -45.36 -3.87 -3.48
CA LYS A 6 -45.11 -3.16 -2.23
C LYS A 6 -43.74 -3.57 -1.71
N ILE A 7 -42.82 -2.62 -1.63
CA ILE A 7 -41.51 -2.82 -1.00
C ILE A 7 -41.73 -3.25 0.44
N THR A 8 -41.22 -4.44 0.78
CA THR A 8 -41.26 -5.00 2.13
C THR A 8 -39.98 -4.64 2.90
N ARG A 9 -40.00 -4.87 4.21
CA ARG A 9 -38.81 -4.64 5.06
C ARG A 9 -37.66 -5.55 4.64
N GLU A 10 -37.99 -6.78 4.26
CA GLU A 10 -37.05 -7.81 3.81
C GLU A 10 -36.32 -7.38 2.54
N ASP A 11 -37.01 -6.72 1.61
CA ASP A 11 -36.42 -6.19 0.37
C ASP A 11 -35.36 -5.12 0.65
N ILE A 12 -35.64 -4.22 1.60
CA ILE A 12 -34.70 -3.17 2.01
C ILE A 12 -33.50 -3.79 2.71
N GLU A 13 -33.71 -4.75 3.62
CA GLU A 13 -32.62 -5.39 4.35
C GLU A 13 -31.71 -6.21 3.43
N SER A 14 -32.30 -6.88 2.43
CA SER A 14 -31.59 -7.60 1.39
C SER A 14 -30.72 -6.66 0.55
N LYS A 15 -31.30 -5.56 0.04
CA LYS A 15 -30.57 -4.58 -0.77
C LYS A 15 -29.49 -3.84 0.03
N PHE A 16 -29.77 -3.54 1.30
CA PHE A 16 -28.79 -2.89 2.17
C PHE A 16 -27.60 -3.81 2.45
N ARG A 17 -27.83 -5.11 2.70
CA ARG A 17 -26.74 -6.09 2.84
C ARG A 17 -25.94 -6.26 1.55
N GLU A 18 -26.61 -6.34 0.40
CA GLU A 18 -25.96 -6.42 -0.91
C GLU A 18 -25.02 -5.22 -1.14
N LEU A 19 -25.53 -4.00 -0.92
CA LEU A 19 -24.74 -2.78 -1.05
C LEU A 19 -23.60 -2.67 -0.03
N THR A 20 -23.80 -3.17 1.20
CA THR A 20 -22.78 -3.11 2.26
C THR A 20 -21.64 -4.10 1.99
N GLY A 21 -21.95 -5.34 1.59
CA GLY A 21 -20.93 -6.32 1.21
C GLY A 21 -20.05 -5.83 0.06
N ASP A 22 -20.68 -5.22 -0.95
CA ASP A 22 -20.00 -4.61 -2.10
C ASP A 22 -19.07 -3.44 -1.72
N VAL A 23 -19.41 -2.70 -0.65
CA VAL A 23 -18.60 -1.59 -0.14
C VAL A 23 -17.45 -2.11 0.72
N ASP A 24 -17.69 -3.11 1.56
CA ASP A 24 -16.67 -3.75 2.38
C ASP A 24 -15.60 -4.42 1.50
N ASP A 25 -16.02 -5.15 0.45
CA ASP A 25 -15.09 -5.79 -0.49
C ASP A 25 -14.22 -4.76 -1.23
N ARG A 26 -14.81 -3.62 -1.64
CA ARG A 26 -14.06 -2.52 -2.26
C ARG A 26 -13.12 -1.85 -1.26
N ALA A 27 -13.53 -1.68 -0.01
CA ALA A 27 -12.71 -1.10 1.04
C ALA A 27 -11.50 -1.99 1.35
N GLU A 28 -11.69 -3.31 1.47
CA GLU A 28 -10.61 -4.27 1.71
C GLU A 28 -9.65 -4.36 0.51
N ALA A 29 -10.16 -4.34 -0.72
CA ALA A 29 -9.33 -4.27 -1.92
C ALA A 29 -8.49 -2.97 -1.97
N ALA A 30 -9.10 -1.83 -1.64
CA ALA A 30 -8.42 -0.54 -1.57
C ALA A 30 -7.35 -0.51 -0.48
N LYS A 31 -7.64 -1.03 0.73
CA LYS A 31 -6.66 -1.16 1.82
C LYS A 31 -5.49 -2.04 1.41
N THR A 32 -5.74 -3.22 0.85
CA THR A 32 -4.70 -4.15 0.39
C THR A 32 -3.80 -3.50 -0.66
N THR A 33 -4.40 -2.79 -1.61
CA THR A 33 -3.67 -2.05 -2.64
C THR A 33 -2.81 -0.94 -2.01
N ALA A 34 -3.38 -0.13 -1.12
CA ALA A 34 -2.67 0.95 -0.46
C ALA A 34 -1.49 0.46 0.38
N VAL A 35 -1.66 -0.63 1.15
CA VAL A 35 -0.59 -1.26 1.93
C VAL A 35 0.52 -1.76 1.01
N THR A 36 0.18 -2.43 -0.09
CA THR A 36 1.14 -2.97 -1.04
C THR A 36 1.97 -1.87 -1.69
N VAL A 37 1.31 -0.81 -2.19
CA VAL A 37 1.99 0.35 -2.78
C VAL A 37 2.87 1.05 -1.75
N GLY A 38 2.36 1.26 -0.53
CA GLY A 38 3.11 1.88 0.56
C GLY A 38 4.38 1.10 0.92
N ALA A 39 4.31 -0.23 1.00
CA ALA A 39 5.45 -1.08 1.27
C ALA A 39 6.53 -0.98 0.17
N VAL A 40 6.12 -1.00 -1.11
CA VAL A 40 7.05 -0.85 -2.24
C VAL A 40 7.76 0.51 -2.20
N VAL A 41 7.01 1.59 -1.95
CA VAL A 41 7.58 2.94 -1.85
C VAL A 41 8.57 3.02 -0.69
N ALA A 42 8.23 2.47 0.47
CA ALA A 42 9.13 2.47 1.64
C ALA A 42 10.45 1.75 1.35
N VAL A 43 10.41 0.57 0.72
CA VAL A 43 11.62 -0.17 0.33
C VAL A 43 12.44 0.63 -0.68
N ALA A 44 11.81 1.23 -1.68
CA ALA A 44 12.49 2.04 -2.68
C ALA A 44 13.22 3.24 -2.05
N VAL A 45 12.60 3.91 -1.07
CA VAL A 45 13.22 5.01 -0.32
C VAL A 45 14.45 4.54 0.44
N VAL A 46 14.34 3.43 1.19
CA VAL A 46 15.47 2.87 1.95
C VAL A 46 16.64 2.51 1.02
N LEU A 47 16.36 1.85 -0.10
CA LEU A 47 17.37 1.53 -1.10
C LEU A 47 18.00 2.79 -1.71
N GLY A 48 17.19 3.81 -2.03
CA GLY A 48 17.67 5.08 -2.55
C GLY A 48 18.65 5.77 -1.59
N VAL A 49 18.27 5.88 -0.31
CA VAL A 49 19.12 6.47 0.73
C VAL A 49 20.41 5.66 0.91
N PHE A 50 20.31 4.33 0.97
CA PHE A 50 21.46 3.45 1.12
C PHE A 50 22.46 3.58 -0.04
N LEU A 51 21.98 3.53 -1.28
CA LEU A 51 22.83 3.64 -2.47
C LEU A 51 23.51 5.00 -2.54
N PHE A 52 22.77 6.07 -2.21
CA PHE A 52 23.31 7.41 -2.14
C PHE A 52 24.42 7.54 -1.08
N GLY A 53 24.19 7.01 0.13
CA GLY A 53 25.19 6.94 1.19
C GLY A 53 26.41 6.11 0.78
N ARG A 54 26.21 4.92 0.20
CA ARG A 54 27.27 4.03 -0.26
C ARG A 54 28.15 4.66 -1.33
N SER A 55 27.56 5.37 -2.28
CA SER A 55 28.32 6.05 -3.34
C SER A 55 29.22 7.15 -2.78
N ARG A 56 28.74 7.88 -1.77
CA ARG A 56 29.51 8.94 -1.10
C ARG A 56 30.57 8.40 -0.15
N GLY A 57 30.30 7.30 0.54
CA GLY A 57 31.27 6.63 1.41
C GLY A 57 32.48 6.11 0.63
N ARG A 58 32.27 5.49 -0.53
CA ARG A 58 33.38 5.02 -1.39
C ARG A 58 34.34 6.12 -1.82
N LYS A 59 33.82 7.31 -2.13
CA LYS A 59 34.62 8.47 -2.54
C LYS A 59 35.50 9.04 -1.41
N LYS A 60 35.23 8.68 -0.15
CA LYS A 60 35.94 9.17 1.04
C LYS A 60 36.91 8.13 1.63
N THR A 61 37.34 7.15 0.84
CA THR A 61 38.27 6.11 1.32
C THR A 61 39.54 6.76 1.88
N THR A 62 39.79 6.56 3.17
CA THR A 62 41.02 6.97 3.83
C THR A 62 42.13 6.03 3.41
N LEU A 63 43.09 6.53 2.62
CA LEU A 63 44.34 5.83 2.36
C LEU A 63 45.18 5.88 3.63
N ILE A 64 45.38 4.73 4.28
CA ILE A 64 46.31 4.61 5.40
C ILE A 64 47.57 3.95 4.87
N GLU A 65 48.65 4.73 4.75
CA GLU A 65 49.97 4.18 4.47
C GLU A 65 50.48 3.48 5.72
N VAL A 66 50.57 2.14 5.66
CA VAL A 66 51.16 1.34 6.75
C VAL A 66 52.66 1.55 6.72
N ARG A 67 53.15 2.47 7.57
CA ARG A 67 54.59 2.62 7.81
C ARG A 67 55.07 1.48 8.69
N ARG A 68 55.83 0.55 8.10
CA ARG A 68 56.64 -0.39 8.88
C ARG A 68 57.81 0.38 9.51
N PHE A 69 57.92 0.31 10.83
CA PHE A 69 59.08 0.77 11.59
C PHE A 69 60.14 -0.33 11.62
#